data_AF-A0A6P8VC07-F1
#
_entry.id   AF-A0A6P8VC07-F1
#
_cell.length_a   1.000
_cell.length_b   1.000
_cell.length_c   1.000
_cell.angle_alpha   90.00
_cell.angle_beta   90.00
_cell.angle_gamma   90.00
#
_symmetry.space_group_name_H-M   'P 1'
#
loop_
_entity.id
_entity.type
_entity.pdbx_description
1 polymer ?
#
loop_
_entity_poly.entity_id
_entity_poly.type
_entity_poly.pdbx_seq_one_letter_code
_entity_poly.pdbx_strand_id
1 'polypeptide(L)'
;MDADITTNDYDGDSSASTIILERSPATSPPAASPPARASTSSSASPPARASIPAPPVPDQDSSDKASGSVDLFDSQKTQARHYRTLQEMYKSKRPNKAAVAHLMNLEFESRRRFITSEVLKEQDKPTKILEVYPCFRELDHVMDELQRIIQPKNSRYILEVKDRWGNFLLKVQFYGVMKKAMKPPETLNGVEHATAVFTALPLIFPSNTVPPRKLGTSREALFHILTTSEDPETFLRQRSLSCPVVLVSEENCMIAVGSTPLTTFQKEQFDEELLYLMTYYYAMHLTYPKCISTLLSVFQTEILKDVIHERDTTQSYKKAIGEWKAFIEGCFCSVPVVSGWAHLYAQRRLWNLTSG
;
A
#
# COMPACT_ATOMS: atom_id res chain seq x y z
N MET A 1 -11.08 9.64 60.44
CA MET A 1 -10.65 10.36 59.22
C MET A 1 -9.45 9.60 58.72
N ASP A 2 -9.63 8.66 57.79
CA ASP A 2 -8.57 7.94 57.09
C ASP A 2 -9.22 7.30 55.86
N ALA A 3 -8.57 7.39 54.70
CA ALA A 3 -8.92 6.71 53.45
C ALA A 3 -7.71 6.81 52.50
N ASP A 4 -7.29 5.68 51.92
CA ASP A 4 -6.03 5.59 51.17
C ASP A 4 -6.00 6.39 49.87
N ILE A 5 -4.79 6.87 49.53
CA ILE A 5 -4.44 7.32 48.18
C ILE A 5 -4.07 6.07 47.37
N THR A 6 -5.00 5.56 46.57
CA THR A 6 -4.71 4.53 45.56
C THR A 6 -4.37 5.17 44.22
N THR A 7 -3.08 5.21 43.89
CA THR A 7 -2.58 5.57 42.56
C THR A 7 -2.89 4.46 41.57
N ASN A 8 -3.98 4.60 40.82
CA ASN A 8 -4.23 3.78 39.63
C ASN A 8 -3.43 4.34 38.45
N ASP A 9 -2.17 3.93 38.34
CA ASP A 9 -1.49 3.91 37.04
C ASP A 9 -2.29 3.00 36.10
N TYR A 10 -2.73 3.54 34.96
CA TYR A 10 -3.59 2.84 34.02
C TYR A 10 -2.85 2.67 32.69
N ASP A 11 -2.46 1.43 32.37
CA ASP A 11 -1.63 1.11 31.21
C ASP A 11 -2.24 1.63 29.90
N GLY A 12 -1.52 2.56 29.28
CA GLY A 12 -1.92 3.26 28.06
C GLY A 12 -1.27 2.72 26.79
N ASP A 13 -1.15 1.41 26.62
CA ASP A 13 -0.53 0.80 25.43
C ASP A 13 -1.18 -0.53 24.99
N SER A 14 -0.76 -1.04 23.83
CA SER A 14 -1.07 -2.35 23.25
C SER A 14 -2.55 -2.62 22.90
N SER A 15 -3.07 -1.89 21.90
CA SER A 15 -4.30 -2.32 21.19
C SER A 15 -4.48 -1.84 19.75
N ALA A 16 -3.69 -0.90 19.21
CA ALA A 16 -4.09 -0.13 18.02
C ALA A 16 -3.84 -0.78 16.64
N SER A 17 -2.75 -1.52 16.45
CA SER A 17 -2.19 -1.81 15.10
C SER A 17 -2.32 -3.26 14.64
N THR A 18 -2.44 -3.48 13.32
CA THR A 18 -2.36 -4.79 12.65
C THR A 18 -1.95 -4.63 11.18
N ILE A 19 -0.64 -4.62 10.93
CA ILE A 19 0.06 -5.12 9.72
C ILE A 19 1.56 -4.82 9.89
N ILE A 20 2.42 -5.71 9.39
CA ILE A 20 3.83 -5.41 9.10
C ILE A 20 3.99 -5.62 7.59
N LEU A 21 4.40 -4.59 6.84
CA LEU A 21 4.71 -4.75 5.41
C LEU A 21 6.12 -5.36 5.25
N GLU A 22 6.33 -6.52 5.86
CA GLU A 22 7.57 -7.28 5.79
C GLU A 22 7.62 -8.06 4.47
N ARG A 23 8.69 -7.89 3.70
CA ARG A 23 8.91 -8.65 2.48
C ARG A 23 9.70 -9.91 2.80
N SER A 24 9.20 -11.07 2.38
CA SER A 24 9.96 -12.33 2.42
C SER A 24 11.36 -12.14 1.81
N PRO A 25 12.41 -12.76 2.37
CA PRO A 25 13.78 -12.59 1.88
C PRO A 25 13.89 -13.00 0.42
N ALA A 26 14.69 -12.26 -0.35
CA ALA A 26 14.86 -12.51 -1.78
C ALA A 26 15.41 -13.92 -2.03
N THR A 27 14.69 -14.71 -2.84
CA THR A 27 15.10 -16.08 -3.17
C THR A 27 16.45 -16.08 -3.87
N SER A 28 17.47 -16.65 -3.22
CA SER A 28 18.77 -16.91 -3.84
C SER A 28 18.59 -17.72 -5.14
N PRO A 29 19.34 -17.43 -6.21
CA PRO A 29 19.30 -18.25 -7.42
C PRO A 29 19.73 -19.70 -7.08
N PRO A 30 19.01 -20.73 -7.56
CA PRO A 30 19.38 -22.11 -7.27
C PRO A 30 20.73 -22.45 -7.90
N ALA A 31 21.58 -23.14 -7.12
CA ALA A 31 22.89 -23.59 -7.60
C ALA A 31 22.72 -24.58 -8.77
N ALA A 32 23.51 -24.39 -9.84
CA ALA A 32 23.47 -25.26 -11.00
C ALA A 32 23.95 -26.68 -10.64
N SER A 33 23.13 -27.69 -10.96
CA SER A 33 23.46 -29.13 -10.84
C SER A 33 23.59 -29.75 -12.23
N PRO A 34 24.47 -30.74 -12.44
CA PRO A 34 24.94 -31.13 -13.77
C PRO A 34 23.96 -32.04 -14.55
N PRO A 35 24.04 -32.05 -15.90
CA PRO A 35 23.23 -32.94 -16.74
C PRO A 35 23.70 -34.40 -16.67
N ALA A 36 22.73 -35.33 -16.63
CA ALA A 36 22.96 -36.77 -16.73
C ALA A 36 23.23 -37.21 -18.20
N ARG A 37 23.79 -38.43 -18.37
CA ARG A 37 24.37 -38.89 -19.66
C ARG A 37 23.98 -40.32 -20.04
N ALA A 38 23.29 -40.48 -21.17
CA ALA A 38 23.21 -41.67 -22.05
C ALA A 38 22.30 -41.33 -23.26
N SER A 39 22.38 -41.87 -24.48
CA SER A 39 23.38 -42.65 -25.27
C SER A 39 22.79 -42.77 -26.72
N THR A 40 23.47 -43.13 -27.82
CA THR A 40 24.83 -43.64 -28.09
C THR A 40 25.64 -42.56 -28.88
N SER A 41 26.45 -42.71 -29.95
CA SER A 41 27.00 -43.79 -30.81
C SER A 41 28.31 -43.32 -31.51
N SER A 42 29.03 -44.25 -32.19
CA SER A 42 29.99 -44.12 -33.33
C SER A 42 30.81 -42.82 -33.57
N SER A 43 32.11 -42.87 -33.92
CA SER A 43 33.07 -43.99 -34.09
C SER A 43 34.53 -43.47 -34.26
N ALA A 44 35.50 -44.39 -34.20
CA ALA A 44 36.93 -44.25 -34.56
C ALA A 44 37.90 -43.47 -33.62
N SER A 45 39.18 -43.91 -33.65
CA SER A 45 40.35 -43.51 -32.84
C SER A 45 41.64 -43.98 -33.57
N PRO A 46 42.90 -43.74 -33.09
CA PRO A 46 43.45 -42.75 -32.14
C PRO A 46 44.49 -41.85 -32.92
N PRO A 47 45.83 -41.76 -32.70
CA PRO A 47 46.67 -41.68 -31.48
C PRO A 47 47.76 -40.56 -31.45
N ALA A 48 48.22 -40.21 -30.23
CA ALA A 48 49.59 -39.76 -29.84
C ALA A 48 50.23 -38.48 -30.47
N ARG A 49 50.94 -37.61 -29.72
CA ARG A 49 52.16 -37.93 -28.92
C ARG A 49 52.58 -36.84 -27.91
N ALA A 50 52.93 -37.30 -26.69
CA ALA A 50 53.73 -36.73 -25.57
C ALA A 50 54.21 -35.25 -25.51
N SER A 51 54.15 -34.64 -24.29
CA SER A 51 55.33 -34.31 -23.43
C SER A 51 54.98 -33.63 -22.08
N ILE A 52 55.82 -33.80 -21.04
CA ILE A 52 55.75 -33.32 -19.63
C ILE A 52 57.22 -33.15 -19.16
N PRO A 53 57.68 -32.05 -18.45
CA PRO A 53 57.62 -31.98 -16.96
C PRO A 53 57.73 -30.61 -16.21
N ALA A 54 56.79 -30.39 -15.27
CA ALA A 54 57.04 -30.16 -13.82
C ALA A 54 57.74 -28.82 -13.33
N PRO A 55 58.07 -28.63 -12.01
CA PRO A 55 57.44 -27.60 -11.13
C PRO A 55 58.51 -26.67 -10.42
N PRO A 56 58.31 -25.93 -9.29
CA PRO A 56 57.19 -25.82 -8.33
C PRO A 56 56.84 -24.35 -7.87
N VAL A 57 56.66 -24.12 -6.56
CA VAL A 57 56.28 -22.86 -5.85
C VAL A 57 57.19 -22.68 -4.60
N PRO A 58 57.20 -21.54 -3.87
CA PRO A 58 56.30 -21.43 -2.69
C PRO A 58 55.75 -20.02 -2.33
N ASP A 59 54.55 -20.03 -1.76
CA ASP A 59 53.91 -19.18 -0.73
C ASP A 59 54.43 -17.76 -0.38
N GLN A 60 53.47 -16.82 -0.26
CA GLN A 60 53.44 -15.91 0.89
C GLN A 60 52.00 -15.54 1.32
N ASP A 61 51.88 -15.08 2.58
CA ASP A 61 50.70 -15.24 3.43
C ASP A 61 49.81 -13.97 3.54
N SER A 62 48.60 -14.17 4.05
CA SER A 62 47.77 -13.21 4.82
C SER A 62 47.65 -11.74 4.38
N SER A 63 46.47 -11.38 3.85
CA SER A 63 45.74 -10.19 4.34
C SER A 63 44.24 -10.27 4.02
N ASP A 64 43.44 -10.62 5.02
CA ASP A 64 41.97 -10.54 4.96
C ASP A 64 41.44 -9.44 5.91
N LYS A 65 40.21 -8.97 5.68
CA LYS A 65 39.47 -7.90 6.41
C LYS A 65 39.94 -6.46 6.20
N ALA A 66 39.53 -5.87 5.08
CA ALA A 66 39.39 -4.40 4.97
C ALA A 66 38.16 -3.93 4.14
N SER A 67 37.75 -4.68 3.12
CA SER A 67 36.83 -4.20 2.06
C SER A 67 35.49 -3.65 2.57
N GLY A 68 34.77 -4.40 3.41
CA GLY A 68 33.37 -4.09 3.77
C GLY A 68 33.14 -2.78 4.55
N SER A 69 34.19 -2.13 5.06
CA SER A 69 34.07 -0.83 5.73
C SER A 69 34.01 0.34 4.73
N VAL A 70 34.82 0.28 3.66
CA VAL A 70 34.98 1.40 2.72
C VAL A 70 33.70 1.60 1.90
N ASP A 71 33.15 0.52 1.35
CA ASP A 71 31.95 0.55 0.50
C ASP A 71 30.71 1.04 1.27
N LEU A 72 30.59 0.66 2.56
CA LEU A 72 29.48 1.09 3.41
C LEU A 72 29.54 2.60 3.70
N PHE A 73 30.74 3.12 4.02
CA PHE A 73 30.93 4.55 4.25
C PHE A 73 30.71 5.40 2.99
N ASP A 74 31.08 4.91 1.80
CA ASP A 74 30.86 5.66 0.56
C ASP A 74 29.39 5.58 0.07
N SER A 75 28.72 4.45 0.33
CA SER A 75 27.26 4.35 0.15
C SER A 75 26.53 5.37 1.03
N GLN A 76 26.86 5.49 2.32
CA GLN A 76 26.28 6.49 3.23
C GLN A 76 26.56 7.94 2.78
N LYS A 77 27.79 8.24 2.33
CA LYS A 77 28.12 9.56 1.76
C LYS A 77 27.31 9.88 0.51
N THR A 78 27.06 8.88 -0.34
CA THR A 78 26.28 9.02 -1.58
C THR A 78 24.80 9.26 -1.27
N GLN A 79 24.21 8.50 -0.34
CA GLN A 79 22.86 8.73 0.19
C GLN A 79 22.72 10.15 0.75
N ALA A 80 23.67 10.59 1.59
CA ALA A 80 23.67 11.94 2.16
C ALA A 80 23.85 13.07 1.12
N ARG A 81 24.28 12.77 -0.11
CA ARG A 81 24.28 13.71 -1.24
C ARG A 81 22.91 13.76 -1.93
N HIS A 82 22.36 12.60 -2.32
CA HIS A 82 21.07 12.50 -2.99
C HIS A 82 19.95 13.19 -2.18
N TYR A 83 19.89 12.92 -0.88
CA TYR A 83 19.00 13.56 0.08
C TYR A 83 19.08 15.10 0.05
N ARG A 84 20.29 15.67 0.09
CA ARG A 84 20.50 17.13 0.03
C ARG A 84 20.06 17.71 -1.30
N THR A 85 20.36 17.02 -2.40
CA THR A 85 19.91 17.42 -3.74
C THR A 85 18.38 17.42 -3.84
N LEU A 86 17.69 16.42 -3.27
CA LEU A 86 16.23 16.40 -3.22
C LEU A 86 15.68 17.59 -2.42
N GLN A 87 16.21 17.85 -1.22
CA GLN A 87 15.80 19.01 -0.42
C GLN A 87 16.09 20.35 -1.13
N GLU A 88 17.21 20.46 -1.86
CA GLU A 88 17.55 21.65 -2.64
C GLU A 88 16.63 21.86 -3.85
N MET A 89 16.21 20.80 -4.53
CA MET A 89 15.19 20.89 -5.58
C MET A 89 13.86 21.42 -5.03
N TYR A 90 13.45 21.02 -3.84
CA TYR A 90 12.21 21.51 -3.19
C TYR A 90 12.34 22.90 -2.53
N LYS A 91 13.53 23.53 -2.55
CA LYS A 91 13.66 24.99 -2.33
C LYS A 91 13.24 25.80 -3.57
N SER A 92 13.15 25.17 -4.75
CA SER A 92 12.66 25.81 -5.97
C SER A 92 11.13 25.77 -6.04
N LYS A 93 10.50 26.76 -6.70
CA LYS A 93 9.03 26.85 -6.81
C LYS A 93 8.39 25.73 -7.63
N ARG A 94 9.15 25.03 -8.48
CA ARG A 94 8.68 23.94 -9.35
C ARG A 94 9.84 22.94 -9.58
N PRO A 95 10.03 21.92 -8.72
CA PRO A 95 11.07 20.91 -8.92
C PRO A 95 10.82 20.10 -10.20
N ASN A 96 11.90 19.64 -10.83
CA ASN A 96 11.81 18.80 -12.03
C ASN A 96 11.40 17.37 -11.64
N LYS A 97 10.13 17.02 -11.86
CA LYS A 97 9.55 15.70 -11.53
C LYS A 97 10.35 14.50 -12.05
N ALA A 98 10.93 14.58 -13.25
CA ALA A 98 11.73 13.48 -13.79
C ALA A 98 13.06 13.29 -13.02
N ALA A 99 13.70 14.39 -12.62
CA ALA A 99 14.89 14.34 -11.78
C ALA A 99 14.58 13.91 -10.34
N VAL A 100 13.43 14.31 -9.77
CA VAL A 100 12.92 13.80 -8.49
C VAL A 100 12.70 12.29 -8.58
N ALA A 101 11.97 11.80 -9.59
CA ALA A 101 11.72 10.37 -9.78
C ALA A 101 13.02 9.56 -9.95
N HIS A 102 14.04 10.13 -10.61
CA HIS A 102 15.36 9.51 -10.73
C HIS A 102 16.10 9.40 -9.38
N LEU A 103 16.17 10.49 -8.59
CA LEU A 103 16.73 10.45 -7.23
C LEU A 103 15.98 9.45 -6.35
N MET A 104 14.65 9.45 -6.42
CA MET A 104 13.81 8.51 -5.66
C MET A 104 14.06 7.05 -6.04
N ASN A 105 14.45 6.76 -7.29
CA ASN A 105 14.90 5.42 -7.68
C ASN A 105 16.27 5.07 -7.08
N LEU A 106 17.25 5.99 -7.16
CA LEU A 106 18.60 5.78 -6.61
C LEU A 106 18.61 5.59 -5.09
N GLU A 107 17.73 6.29 -4.37
CA GLU A 107 17.65 6.23 -2.91
C GLU A 107 16.74 5.13 -2.35
N PHE A 108 16.01 4.38 -3.19
CA PHE A 108 14.88 3.53 -2.76
C PHE A 108 15.18 2.66 -1.54
N GLU A 109 16.23 1.85 -1.59
CA GLU A 109 16.67 0.98 -0.48
C GLU A 109 16.91 1.75 0.83
N SER A 110 17.53 2.92 0.74
CA SER A 110 17.93 3.74 1.89
C SER A 110 16.72 4.44 2.50
N ARG A 111 15.84 4.97 1.64
CA ARG A 111 14.54 5.53 2.01
C ARG A 111 13.66 4.47 2.68
N ARG A 112 13.56 3.25 2.13
CA ARG A 112 12.78 2.19 2.77
C ARG A 112 13.31 1.86 4.16
N ARG A 113 14.63 1.65 4.32
CA ARG A 113 15.25 1.38 5.64
C ARG A 113 15.01 2.50 6.67
N PHE A 114 14.99 3.76 6.25
CA PHE A 114 14.62 4.88 7.12
C PHE A 114 13.13 4.81 7.53
N ILE A 115 12.23 4.65 6.56
CA ILE A 115 10.77 4.62 6.75
C ILE A 115 10.31 3.40 7.58
N THR A 116 10.93 2.24 7.38
CA THR A 116 10.65 0.99 8.12
C THR A 116 11.56 0.81 9.33
N SER A 117 12.11 1.90 9.90
CA SER A 117 12.90 1.82 11.13
C SER A 117 12.01 2.03 12.36
N GLU A 118 12.16 1.15 13.36
CA GLU A 118 11.51 1.25 14.68
C GLU A 118 11.91 2.51 15.49
N VAL A 119 12.82 3.33 14.94
CA VAL A 119 13.21 4.64 15.48
C VAL A 119 12.08 5.67 15.28
N LEU A 120 11.26 5.52 14.24
CA LEU A 120 10.14 6.43 13.95
C LEU A 120 8.83 5.92 14.56
N LYS A 121 8.40 6.54 15.66
CA LYS A 121 7.07 6.32 16.25
C LYS A 121 5.97 6.55 15.20
N GLU A 122 4.96 5.69 15.21
CA GLU A 122 3.85 5.70 14.24
C GLU A 122 3.20 7.07 14.02
N GLN A 123 2.97 7.82 15.12
CA GLN A 123 2.39 9.16 15.10
C GLN A 123 3.30 10.23 14.45
N ASP A 124 4.62 10.03 14.53
CA ASP A 124 5.66 11.00 14.14
C ASP A 124 6.20 10.72 12.73
N LYS A 125 5.99 9.48 12.22
CA LYS A 125 6.34 9.05 10.85
C LYS A 125 5.92 10.07 9.78
N PRO A 126 4.67 10.58 9.70
CA PRO A 126 4.27 11.44 8.58
C PRO A 126 5.12 12.73 8.52
N THR A 127 5.26 13.42 9.66
CA THR A 127 6.07 14.63 9.78
C THR A 127 7.53 14.37 9.43
N LYS A 128 8.14 13.32 10.02
CA LYS A 128 9.57 13.01 9.81
C LYS A 128 9.88 12.48 8.42
N ILE A 129 8.94 11.80 7.77
CA ILE A 129 9.10 11.39 6.37
C ILE A 129 8.97 12.59 5.43
N LEU A 130 8.09 13.56 5.71
CA LEU A 130 7.96 14.79 4.89
C LEU A 130 9.09 15.80 5.08
N GLU A 131 9.71 15.87 6.26
CA GLU A 131 10.94 16.64 6.49
C GLU A 131 12.09 16.16 5.58
N VAL A 132 12.15 14.85 5.31
CA VAL A 132 13.21 14.22 4.52
C VAL A 132 12.84 14.11 3.03
N TYR A 133 11.59 13.72 2.74
CA TYR A 133 11.04 13.45 1.40
C TYR A 133 9.83 14.35 1.10
N PRO A 134 10.03 15.68 0.92
CA PRO A 134 8.93 16.62 0.66
C PRO A 134 8.14 16.32 -0.63
N CYS A 135 8.70 15.53 -1.55
CA CYS A 135 8.02 15.02 -2.74
C CYS A 135 6.78 14.17 -2.44
N PHE A 136 6.64 13.59 -1.24
CA PHE A 136 5.42 12.85 -0.84
C PHE A 136 4.18 13.75 -0.60
N ARG A 137 4.29 15.06 -0.82
CA ARG A 137 3.14 15.97 -0.97
C ARG A 137 2.51 15.94 -2.37
N GLU A 138 3.17 15.32 -3.35
CA GLU A 138 2.70 15.23 -4.73
C GLU A 138 2.26 13.80 -5.06
N LEU A 139 0.98 13.62 -5.43
CA LEU A 139 0.38 12.31 -5.69
C LEU A 139 1.18 11.45 -6.67
N ASP A 140 1.70 12.04 -7.76
CA ASP A 140 2.54 11.33 -8.75
C ASP A 140 3.71 10.56 -8.08
N HIS A 141 4.43 11.22 -7.18
CA HIS A 141 5.63 10.65 -6.54
C HIS A 141 5.30 9.62 -5.46
N VAL A 142 4.10 9.72 -4.86
CA VAL A 142 3.57 8.75 -3.90
C VAL A 142 3.05 7.51 -4.64
N MET A 143 2.37 7.69 -5.78
CA MET A 143 1.97 6.59 -6.67
C MET A 143 3.19 5.87 -7.27
N ASP A 144 4.22 6.61 -7.71
CA ASP A 144 5.49 6.00 -8.10
C ASP A 144 6.09 5.14 -6.96
N GLU A 145 6.00 5.60 -5.71
CA GLU A 145 6.56 4.87 -4.56
C GLU A 145 5.84 3.54 -4.33
N LEU A 146 4.51 3.52 -4.44
CA LEU A 146 3.70 2.31 -4.43
C LEU A 146 4.14 1.32 -5.53
N GLN A 147 4.42 1.80 -6.74
CA GLN A 147 5.01 0.97 -7.80
C GLN A 147 6.39 0.43 -7.40
N ARG A 148 7.29 1.27 -6.88
CA ARG A 148 8.64 0.83 -6.45
C ARG A 148 8.60 -0.25 -5.36
N ILE A 149 7.62 -0.18 -4.44
CA ILE A 149 7.43 -1.18 -3.39
C ILE A 149 6.93 -2.51 -3.98
N ILE A 150 5.78 -2.50 -4.65
CA ILE A 150 5.03 -3.71 -5.00
C ILE A 150 5.53 -4.30 -6.34
N GLN A 151 5.61 -3.49 -7.39
CA GLN A 151 5.92 -3.93 -8.76
C GLN A 151 7.02 -3.07 -9.43
N PRO A 152 8.26 -3.01 -8.88
CA PRO A 152 9.31 -2.11 -9.35
C PRO A 152 9.75 -2.33 -10.81
N LYS A 153 9.39 -3.46 -11.43
CA LYS A 153 9.72 -3.80 -12.82
C LYS A 153 8.57 -3.54 -13.81
N ASN A 154 7.36 -3.20 -13.35
CA ASN A 154 6.21 -2.96 -14.22
C ASN A 154 5.91 -1.46 -14.33
N SER A 155 6.35 -0.83 -15.42
CA SER A 155 6.12 0.59 -15.73
C SER A 155 4.67 0.95 -16.08
N ARG A 156 3.76 -0.03 -16.19
CA ARG A 156 2.32 0.19 -16.39
C ARG A 156 1.50 0.00 -15.11
N TYR A 157 2.12 -0.44 -14.01
CA TYR A 157 1.41 -0.87 -12.80
C TYR A 157 0.39 0.14 -12.29
N ILE A 158 0.72 1.44 -12.27
CA ILE A 158 -0.20 2.49 -11.80
C ILE A 158 -1.42 2.68 -12.70
N LEU A 159 -1.28 2.51 -14.02
CA LEU A 159 -2.42 2.52 -14.95
C LEU A 159 -3.32 1.30 -14.71
N GLU A 160 -2.73 0.12 -14.49
CA GLU A 160 -3.48 -1.08 -14.16
C GLU A 160 -4.17 -1.01 -12.78
N VAL A 161 -3.54 -0.37 -11.79
CA VAL A 161 -4.14 -0.15 -10.47
C VAL A 161 -5.38 0.74 -10.59
N LYS A 162 -5.31 1.80 -11.40
CA LYS A 162 -6.47 2.68 -11.69
C LYS A 162 -7.59 1.95 -12.44
N ASP A 163 -7.26 1.11 -13.44
CA ASP A 163 -8.24 0.25 -14.11
C ASP A 163 -8.88 -0.76 -13.13
N ARG A 164 -8.07 -1.46 -12.32
CA ARG A 164 -8.58 -2.38 -11.28
C ARG A 164 -9.45 -1.66 -10.26
N TRP A 165 -9.12 -0.43 -9.90
CA TRP A 165 -9.91 0.42 -9.00
C TRP A 165 -11.28 0.80 -9.58
N GLY A 166 -11.33 1.33 -10.80
CA GLY A 166 -12.61 1.65 -11.47
C GLY A 166 -13.50 0.40 -11.67
N ASN A 167 -12.89 -0.71 -12.10
CA ASN A 167 -13.59 -2.00 -12.19
C ASN A 167 -14.10 -2.51 -10.83
N PHE A 168 -13.36 -2.26 -9.74
CA PHE A 168 -13.77 -2.60 -8.38
C PHE A 168 -14.95 -1.75 -7.91
N LEU A 169 -14.91 -0.41 -8.11
CA LEU A 169 -15.99 0.50 -7.74
C LEU A 169 -17.32 0.13 -8.41
N LEU A 170 -17.31 -0.16 -9.71
CA LEU A 170 -18.50 -0.64 -10.44
C LEU A 170 -19.07 -1.92 -9.82
N LYS A 171 -18.21 -2.89 -9.47
CA LYS A 171 -18.64 -4.17 -8.89
C LYS A 171 -19.13 -4.03 -7.45
N VAL A 172 -18.47 -3.19 -6.65
CA VAL A 172 -18.79 -3.03 -5.22
C VAL A 172 -20.10 -2.28 -5.00
N GLN A 173 -20.51 -1.42 -5.93
CA GLN A 173 -21.84 -0.81 -5.94
C GLN A 173 -22.95 -1.88 -5.92
N PHE A 174 -22.94 -2.82 -6.87
CA PHE A 174 -23.94 -3.91 -6.92
C PHE A 174 -23.85 -4.85 -5.70
N TYR A 175 -22.63 -5.12 -5.21
CA TYR A 175 -22.43 -5.90 -3.98
C TYR A 175 -23.01 -5.19 -2.75
N GLY A 176 -22.86 -3.86 -2.66
CA GLY A 176 -23.45 -3.02 -1.62
C GLY A 176 -24.97 -3.05 -1.61
N VAL A 177 -25.61 -3.02 -2.78
CA VAL A 177 -27.07 -3.19 -2.91
C VAL A 177 -27.50 -4.58 -2.45
N MET A 178 -26.81 -5.65 -2.89
CA MET A 178 -27.10 -7.02 -2.45
C MET A 178 -26.95 -7.18 -0.93
N LYS A 179 -25.93 -6.54 -0.34
CA LYS A 179 -25.67 -6.50 1.11
C LYS A 179 -26.62 -5.60 1.89
N LYS A 180 -27.52 -4.85 1.22
CA LYS A 180 -28.37 -3.80 1.79
C LYS A 180 -27.60 -2.67 2.49
N ALA A 181 -26.32 -2.51 2.13
CA ALA A 181 -25.43 -1.45 2.59
C ALA A 181 -25.49 -0.20 1.71
N MET A 182 -26.04 -0.31 0.50
CA MET A 182 -26.32 0.80 -0.42
C MET A 182 -27.75 0.75 -0.93
N LYS A 183 -28.31 1.92 -1.27
CA LYS A 183 -29.49 2.01 -2.15
C LYS A 183 -29.11 1.61 -3.60
N PRO A 184 -30.08 1.19 -4.42
CA PRO A 184 -29.88 1.03 -5.86
C PRO A 184 -29.29 2.29 -6.53
N PRO A 185 -28.63 2.18 -7.69
CA PRO A 185 -28.12 3.33 -8.43
C PRO A 185 -29.25 4.19 -9.01
N GLU A 186 -29.66 5.20 -8.26
CA GLU A 186 -30.46 6.34 -8.75
C GLU A 186 -29.52 7.38 -9.39
N THR A 187 -30.07 8.48 -9.93
CA THR A 187 -29.34 9.49 -10.71
C THR A 187 -28.50 10.45 -9.84
N LEU A 188 -27.59 9.90 -9.04
CA LEU A 188 -26.59 10.64 -8.28
C LEU A 188 -25.52 11.22 -9.21
N ASN A 189 -24.94 12.37 -8.86
CA ASN A 189 -23.72 12.85 -9.53
C ASN A 189 -22.48 12.04 -9.09
N GLY A 190 -21.34 12.24 -9.75
CA GLY A 190 -20.12 11.44 -9.50
C GLY A 190 -19.62 11.49 -8.05
N VAL A 191 -19.67 12.67 -7.42
CA VAL A 191 -19.19 12.89 -6.05
C VAL A 191 -20.17 12.29 -5.03
N GLU A 192 -21.47 12.48 -5.22
CA GLU A 192 -22.53 11.83 -4.42
C GLU A 192 -22.44 10.30 -4.53
N HIS A 193 -22.24 9.77 -5.73
CA HIS A 193 -22.12 8.35 -5.98
C HIS A 193 -20.92 7.75 -5.24
N ALA A 194 -19.72 8.31 -5.43
CA ALA A 194 -18.52 7.82 -4.75
C ALA A 194 -18.62 8.03 -3.23
N THR A 195 -19.25 9.13 -2.75
CA THR A 195 -19.54 9.34 -1.32
C THR A 195 -20.40 8.23 -0.74
N ALA A 196 -21.44 7.80 -1.47
CA ALA A 196 -22.29 6.68 -1.07
C ALA A 196 -21.53 5.34 -1.05
N VAL A 197 -20.64 5.10 -2.03
CA VAL A 197 -19.76 3.90 -2.03
C VAL A 197 -18.81 3.93 -0.82
N PHE A 198 -18.11 5.04 -0.59
CA PHE A 198 -17.12 5.17 0.48
C PHE A 198 -17.77 5.08 1.87
N THR A 199 -19.00 5.59 2.04
CA THR A 199 -19.82 5.39 3.24
C THR A 199 -20.13 3.91 3.48
N ALA A 200 -20.46 3.16 2.41
CA ALA A 200 -20.86 1.77 2.51
C ALA A 200 -19.71 0.77 2.63
N LEU A 201 -18.51 1.09 2.13
CA LEU A 201 -17.36 0.16 2.08
C LEU A 201 -17.02 -0.50 3.44
N PRO A 202 -16.97 0.20 4.59
CA PRO A 202 -16.79 -0.43 5.91
C PRO A 202 -17.93 -1.35 6.36
N LEU A 203 -19.14 -1.18 5.82
CA LEU A 203 -20.31 -2.03 6.09
C LEU A 203 -20.33 -3.26 5.18
N ILE A 204 -19.80 -3.12 3.96
CA ILE A 204 -19.65 -4.19 2.96
C ILE A 204 -18.51 -5.14 3.35
N PHE A 205 -17.41 -4.60 3.89
CA PHE A 205 -16.21 -5.33 4.32
C PHE A 205 -15.88 -5.09 5.81
N PRO A 206 -16.76 -5.51 6.74
CA PRO A 206 -16.65 -5.19 8.15
C PRO A 206 -15.48 -5.92 8.83
N SER A 207 -14.81 -5.20 9.74
CA SER A 207 -13.81 -5.77 10.65
C SER A 207 -14.46 -6.11 11.99
N ASN A 208 -13.97 -7.14 12.69
CA ASN A 208 -14.53 -7.54 13.99
C ASN A 208 -14.21 -6.57 15.15
N THR A 209 -13.42 -5.53 14.92
CA THR A 209 -13.04 -4.53 15.93
C THR A 209 -13.89 -3.28 15.81
N VAL A 210 -14.55 -2.90 16.91
CA VAL A 210 -15.33 -1.66 17.03
C VAL A 210 -14.40 -0.43 16.90
N PRO A 211 -14.79 0.65 16.20
CA PRO A 211 -13.98 1.88 16.17
C PRO A 211 -13.78 2.49 17.57
N PRO A 212 -12.71 3.26 17.81
CA PRO A 212 -12.50 4.00 19.05
C PRO A 212 -13.71 4.91 19.36
N ARG A 213 -14.12 5.01 20.63
CA ARG A 213 -15.34 5.76 21.02
C ARG A 213 -15.39 7.21 20.53
N LYS A 214 -14.23 7.87 20.39
CA LYS A 214 -14.09 9.25 19.88
C LYS A 214 -14.19 9.37 18.35
N LEU A 215 -14.18 8.27 17.61
CA LEU A 215 -14.22 8.24 16.14
C LEU A 215 -15.65 8.05 15.60
N GLY A 216 -16.65 7.80 16.46
CA GLY A 216 -18.03 7.58 16.04
C GLY A 216 -18.25 6.29 15.24
N THR A 217 -17.87 6.29 13.97
CA THR A 217 -18.16 5.23 12.99
C THR A 217 -16.93 4.79 12.20
N SER A 218 -16.92 3.55 11.68
CA SER A 218 -15.75 3.03 10.93
C SER A 218 -15.47 3.77 9.61
N ARG A 219 -16.42 4.53 9.05
CA ARG A 219 -16.16 5.37 7.86
C ARG A 219 -15.23 6.56 8.17
N GLU A 220 -15.24 7.08 9.41
CA GLU A 220 -14.39 8.21 9.84
C GLU A 220 -12.91 7.79 10.06
N ALA A 221 -12.63 6.48 9.98
CA ALA A 221 -11.27 5.97 9.79
C ALA A 221 -10.75 6.17 8.34
N LEU A 222 -11.64 6.31 7.34
CA LEU A 222 -11.31 6.53 5.94
C LEU A 222 -11.47 7.99 5.51
N PHE A 223 -12.65 8.58 5.75
CA PHE A 223 -12.98 9.92 5.29
C PHE A 223 -13.99 10.65 6.19
N HIS A 224 -13.97 11.97 6.12
CA HIS A 224 -14.95 12.84 6.77
C HIS A 224 -15.42 13.93 5.79
N ILE A 225 -16.67 14.35 5.93
CA ILE A 225 -17.25 15.47 5.18
C ILE A 225 -17.37 16.62 6.16
N LEU A 226 -16.61 17.68 5.94
CA LEU A 226 -16.58 18.86 6.80
C LEU A 226 -17.87 19.64 6.62
N THR A 227 -18.50 20.02 7.73
CA THR A 227 -19.54 21.05 7.73
C THR A 227 -18.92 22.43 7.55
N THR A 228 -19.74 23.41 7.14
CA THR A 228 -19.32 24.81 6.91
C THR A 228 -18.73 25.52 8.13
N SER A 229 -18.86 24.95 9.33
CA SER A 229 -18.27 25.45 10.59
C SER A 229 -17.06 24.66 11.08
N GLU A 230 -16.64 23.59 10.40
CA GLU A 230 -15.49 22.77 10.81
C GLU A 230 -14.18 23.24 10.18
N ASP A 231 -13.27 23.75 11.00
CA ASP A 231 -11.86 23.94 10.63
C ASP A 231 -11.17 22.58 10.43
N PRO A 232 -10.64 22.26 9.23
CA PRO A 232 -9.98 20.98 8.96
C PRO A 232 -8.83 20.68 9.93
N GLU A 233 -8.05 21.70 10.25
CA GLU A 233 -6.88 21.62 11.11
C GLU A 233 -7.27 21.26 12.57
N THR A 234 -8.36 21.83 13.06
CA THR A 234 -8.91 21.52 14.39
C THR A 234 -9.60 20.15 14.43
N PHE A 235 -10.27 19.72 13.36
CA PHE A 235 -10.77 18.35 13.22
C PHE A 235 -9.62 17.33 13.33
N LEU A 236 -8.54 17.51 12.56
CA LEU A 236 -7.39 16.60 12.56
C LEU A 236 -6.68 16.55 13.93
N ARG A 237 -6.58 17.68 14.65
CA ARG A 237 -6.05 17.72 16.03
C ARG A 237 -6.90 17.00 17.07
N GLN A 238 -8.21 16.83 16.84
CA GLN A 238 -9.11 16.15 17.77
C GLN A 238 -9.32 14.65 17.44
N ARG A 239 -9.00 14.24 16.21
CA ARG A 239 -9.23 12.88 15.69
C ARG A 239 -8.42 11.83 16.47
N SER A 240 -9.08 10.74 16.88
CA SER A 240 -8.48 9.69 17.70
C SER A 240 -7.68 8.62 16.92
N LEU A 241 -7.33 8.86 15.66
CA LEU A 241 -6.52 7.97 14.84
C LEU A 241 -5.49 8.78 14.04
N SER A 242 -4.21 8.42 14.18
CA SER A 242 -3.09 8.97 13.41
C SER A 242 -2.95 8.36 12.01
N CYS A 243 -3.96 7.64 11.52
CA CYS A 243 -3.96 7.01 10.20
C CYS A 243 -4.30 8.02 9.08
N PRO A 244 -4.01 7.69 7.81
CA PRO A 244 -4.56 8.38 6.64
C PRO A 244 -6.06 8.65 6.73
N VAL A 245 -6.47 9.80 6.19
CA VAL A 245 -7.87 10.22 6.06
C VAL A 245 -8.06 11.15 4.87
N VAL A 246 -9.20 11.06 4.18
CA VAL A 246 -9.68 12.06 3.23
C VAL A 246 -10.62 13.03 3.95
N LEU A 247 -10.38 14.34 3.86
CA LEU A 247 -11.34 15.37 4.26
C LEU A 247 -11.97 15.99 3.02
N VAL A 248 -13.30 16.06 3.00
CA VAL A 248 -14.09 16.64 1.92
C VAL A 248 -14.66 17.97 2.39
N SER A 249 -14.28 19.07 1.73
CA SER A 249 -14.88 20.40 1.96
C SER A 249 -15.94 20.70 0.89
N GLU A 250 -16.47 21.92 0.88
CA GLU A 250 -17.37 22.36 -0.20
C GLU A 250 -16.63 22.45 -1.55
N GLU A 251 -15.42 23.02 -1.54
CA GLU A 251 -14.63 23.34 -2.75
C GLU A 251 -13.66 22.23 -3.19
N ASN A 252 -13.07 21.50 -2.25
CA ASN A 252 -11.90 20.65 -2.49
C ASN A 252 -11.84 19.42 -1.58
N CYS A 253 -10.88 18.55 -1.86
CA CYS A 253 -10.55 17.41 -1.02
C CYS A 253 -9.08 17.47 -0.57
N MET A 254 -8.81 16.92 0.62
CA MET A 254 -7.49 16.89 1.24
C MET A 254 -7.19 15.52 1.82
N ILE A 255 -5.98 15.00 1.59
CA ILE A 255 -5.49 13.83 2.35
C ILE A 255 -4.56 14.31 3.46
N ALA A 256 -4.80 13.81 4.67
CA ALA A 256 -3.98 14.04 5.85
C ALA A 256 -3.64 12.71 6.55
N VAL A 257 -2.58 12.71 7.36
CA VAL A 257 -2.21 11.58 8.23
C VAL A 257 -1.95 12.11 9.63
N GLY A 258 -2.77 11.68 10.60
CA GLY A 258 -2.85 12.34 11.91
C GLY A 258 -3.14 13.83 11.75
N SER A 259 -2.36 14.69 12.42
CA SER A 259 -2.44 16.14 12.31
C SER A 259 -1.68 16.74 11.11
N THR A 260 -1.15 15.93 10.20
CA THR A 260 -0.30 16.42 9.10
C THR A 260 -1.07 16.40 7.76
N PRO A 261 -1.47 17.56 7.20
CA PRO A 261 -2.00 17.63 5.84
C PRO A 261 -0.90 17.29 4.83
N LEU A 262 -1.21 16.44 3.84
CA LEU A 262 -0.24 15.96 2.86
C LEU A 262 -0.42 16.65 1.51
N THR A 263 -1.62 16.59 0.95
CA THR A 263 -1.92 17.03 -0.42
C THR A 263 -3.39 17.41 -0.56
N THR A 264 -3.69 18.34 -1.48
CA THR A 264 -5.03 18.89 -1.76
C THR A 264 -5.30 18.89 -3.25
N PHE A 265 -6.53 18.58 -3.65
CA PHE A 265 -6.91 18.41 -5.06
C PHE A 265 -8.41 18.66 -5.27
N GLN A 266 -8.83 18.68 -6.54
CA GLN A 266 -10.18 19.10 -6.93
C GLN A 266 -11.21 17.99 -6.71
N LYS A 267 -12.43 18.40 -6.35
CA LYS A 267 -13.51 17.52 -5.89
C LYS A 267 -14.06 16.59 -6.98
N GLU A 268 -13.81 16.90 -8.24
CA GLU A 268 -14.12 16.03 -9.39
C GLU A 268 -13.27 14.74 -9.42
N GLN A 269 -12.20 14.66 -8.62
CA GLN A 269 -11.31 13.48 -8.50
C GLN A 269 -11.69 12.58 -7.30
N PHE A 270 -12.90 12.76 -6.74
CA PHE A 270 -13.39 12.04 -5.56
C PHE A 270 -13.60 10.52 -5.77
N ASP A 271 -13.45 10.00 -6.99
CA ASP A 271 -13.46 8.56 -7.23
C ASP A 271 -12.12 7.89 -6.86
N GLU A 272 -10.97 8.56 -7.00
CA GLU A 272 -9.63 7.94 -6.85
C GLU A 272 -9.02 7.99 -5.43
N GLU A 273 -9.65 8.64 -4.45
CA GLU A 273 -8.94 9.04 -3.24
C GLU A 273 -8.71 7.93 -2.23
N LEU A 274 -9.62 6.95 -2.15
CA LEU A 274 -9.36 5.76 -1.31
C LEU A 274 -8.20 4.93 -1.87
N LEU A 275 -7.93 5.01 -3.19
CA LEU A 275 -6.69 4.51 -3.77
C LEU A 275 -5.50 5.38 -3.32
N TYR A 276 -5.54 6.71 -3.42
CA TYR A 276 -4.46 7.58 -2.92
C TYR A 276 -4.19 7.40 -1.41
N LEU A 277 -5.23 7.18 -0.60
CA LEU A 277 -5.17 6.86 0.83
C LEU A 277 -4.46 5.53 1.08
N MET A 278 -4.75 4.48 0.30
CA MET A 278 -3.98 3.22 0.31
C MET A 278 -2.51 3.45 -0.03
N THR A 279 -2.22 4.25 -1.05
CA THR A 279 -0.86 4.60 -1.49
C THR A 279 -0.04 5.22 -0.36
N TYR A 280 -0.65 6.05 0.50
CA TYR A 280 0.02 6.63 1.66
C TYR A 280 0.37 5.62 2.78
N TYR A 281 -0.47 4.62 3.05
CA TYR A 281 -0.11 3.53 3.99
C TYR A 281 1.18 2.82 3.54
N TYR A 282 1.33 2.55 2.24
CA TYR A 282 2.51 1.93 1.66
C TYR A 282 3.73 2.86 1.66
N ALA A 283 3.56 4.09 1.15
CA ALA A 283 4.65 5.05 1.02
C ALA A 283 5.27 5.38 2.40
N MET A 284 4.45 5.58 3.43
CA MET A 284 4.89 5.92 4.79
C MET A 284 5.03 4.72 5.75
N HIS A 285 4.75 3.49 5.31
CA HIS A 285 4.80 2.26 6.12
C HIS A 285 4.00 2.39 7.43
N LEU A 286 2.70 2.63 7.27
CA LEU A 286 1.73 2.84 8.36
C LEU A 286 0.89 1.58 8.56
N THR A 287 0.54 1.29 9.80
CA THR A 287 -0.26 0.13 10.19
C THR A 287 -1.76 0.39 9.94
N TYR A 288 -2.50 -0.63 9.49
CA TYR A 288 -3.95 -0.48 9.27
C TYR A 288 -4.69 -0.42 10.62
N PRO A 289 -5.58 0.58 10.84
CA PRO A 289 -6.39 0.66 12.05
C PRO A 289 -7.44 -0.47 12.06
N LYS A 290 -7.48 -1.25 13.14
CA LYS A 290 -8.24 -2.51 13.26
C LYS A 290 -9.73 -2.44 12.92
N CYS A 291 -10.37 -1.27 13.02
CA CYS A 291 -11.80 -1.10 12.70
C CYS A 291 -12.12 -1.10 11.20
N ILE A 292 -11.11 -0.95 10.33
CA ILE A 292 -11.23 -1.04 8.86
C ILE A 292 -10.16 -1.94 8.21
N SER A 293 -9.33 -2.64 9.00
CA SER A 293 -8.25 -3.48 8.44
C SER A 293 -8.74 -4.53 7.46
N THR A 294 -9.95 -5.10 7.65
CA THR A 294 -10.55 -6.06 6.70
C THR A 294 -10.79 -5.45 5.32
N LEU A 295 -11.23 -4.19 5.26
CA LEU A 295 -11.45 -3.45 4.02
C LEU A 295 -10.12 -3.13 3.32
N LEU A 296 -9.16 -2.58 4.07
CA LEU A 296 -7.84 -2.23 3.55
C LEU A 296 -7.07 -3.48 3.05
N SER A 297 -7.22 -4.62 3.73
CA SER A 297 -6.74 -5.93 3.29
C SER A 297 -7.41 -6.45 2.01
N VAL A 298 -8.70 -6.17 1.80
CA VAL A 298 -9.37 -6.44 0.51
C VAL A 298 -8.81 -5.53 -0.59
N PHE A 299 -8.54 -4.25 -0.31
CA PHE A 299 -7.92 -3.35 -1.28
C PHE A 299 -6.49 -3.79 -1.68
N GLN A 300 -5.70 -4.21 -0.70
CA GLN A 300 -4.36 -4.78 -0.90
C GLN A 300 -4.36 -5.97 -1.87
N THR A 301 -5.26 -6.94 -1.70
CA THR A 301 -5.25 -8.15 -2.54
C THR A 301 -6.08 -8.04 -3.82
N GLU A 302 -7.11 -7.18 -3.87
CA GLU A 302 -7.99 -7.04 -5.04
C GLU A 302 -7.63 -5.90 -6.00
N ILE A 303 -7.12 -4.77 -5.50
CA ILE A 303 -6.78 -3.59 -6.32
C ILE A 303 -5.26 -3.48 -6.52
N LEU A 304 -4.49 -3.56 -5.44
CA LEU A 304 -3.02 -3.48 -5.51
C LEU A 304 -2.38 -4.78 -6.01
N LYS A 305 -3.07 -5.93 -5.85
CA LYS A 305 -2.56 -7.28 -6.17
C LYS A 305 -1.25 -7.60 -5.44
N ASP A 306 -1.12 -7.08 -4.23
CA ASP A 306 -0.03 -7.38 -3.30
C ASP A 306 -0.40 -8.58 -2.41
N VAL A 307 0.61 -9.20 -1.79
CA VAL A 307 0.43 -10.33 -0.89
C VAL A 307 0.01 -9.82 0.50
N ILE A 308 -0.96 -10.49 1.11
CA ILE A 308 -1.30 -10.29 2.52
C ILE A 308 -0.49 -11.27 3.38
N HIS A 309 0.08 -10.77 4.47
CA HIS A 309 0.84 -11.58 5.40
C HIS A 309 -0.07 -12.50 6.24
N GLU A 310 0.44 -13.64 6.71
CA GLU A 310 -0.38 -14.69 7.33
C GLU A 310 -1.15 -14.19 8.56
N ARG A 311 -0.48 -13.42 9.44
CA ARG A 311 -1.07 -12.81 10.64
C ARG A 311 -2.31 -11.94 10.33
N ASP A 312 -2.29 -11.31 9.17
CA ASP A 312 -3.31 -10.33 8.73
C ASP A 312 -4.40 -11.00 7.88
N THR A 313 -4.21 -12.28 7.55
CA THR A 313 -5.21 -13.15 6.89
C THR A 313 -6.27 -13.63 7.89
N THR A 314 -6.91 -12.66 8.56
CA THR A 314 -7.90 -12.85 9.64
C THR A 314 -9.15 -13.59 9.16
N GLN A 315 -9.95 -14.12 10.11
CA GLN A 315 -11.21 -14.78 9.75
C GLN A 315 -12.23 -13.80 9.14
N SER A 316 -12.22 -12.52 9.54
CA SER A 316 -13.00 -11.45 8.90
C SER A 316 -12.62 -11.29 7.43
N TYR A 317 -11.30 -11.19 7.15
CA TYR A 317 -10.78 -11.12 5.79
C TYR A 317 -11.11 -12.38 4.96
N LYS A 318 -10.87 -13.59 5.50
CA LYS A 318 -11.18 -14.87 4.83
C LYS A 318 -12.65 -14.97 4.44
N LYS A 319 -13.56 -14.54 5.33
CA LYS A 319 -15.01 -14.47 5.04
C LYS A 319 -15.31 -13.42 3.97
N ALA A 320 -14.82 -12.19 4.15
CA ALA A 320 -15.06 -11.07 3.27
C ALA A 320 -14.62 -11.33 1.81
N ILE A 321 -13.41 -11.86 1.63
CA ILE A 321 -12.87 -12.17 0.30
C ILE A 321 -13.56 -13.38 -0.35
N GLY A 322 -14.03 -14.34 0.44
CA GLY A 322 -14.80 -15.49 -0.05
C GLY A 322 -16.20 -15.09 -0.54
N GLU A 323 -16.93 -14.32 0.26
CA GLU A 323 -18.26 -13.80 -0.13
C GLU A 323 -18.19 -12.86 -1.33
N TRP A 324 -17.14 -12.03 -1.41
CA TRP A 324 -16.85 -11.19 -2.57
C TRP A 324 -16.60 -12.00 -3.84
N LYS A 325 -15.70 -13.00 -3.79
CA LYS A 325 -15.37 -13.81 -4.97
C LYS A 325 -16.57 -14.63 -5.44
N ALA A 326 -17.34 -15.22 -4.53
CA ALA A 326 -18.59 -15.91 -4.87
C ALA A 326 -19.62 -14.97 -5.55
N PHE A 327 -19.71 -13.71 -5.12
CA PHE A 327 -20.54 -12.71 -5.79
C PHE A 327 -20.03 -12.35 -7.20
N ILE A 328 -18.71 -12.15 -7.37
CA ILE A 328 -18.10 -11.82 -8.67
C ILE A 328 -18.21 -12.99 -9.66
N GLU A 329 -17.83 -14.19 -9.24
CA GLU A 329 -17.94 -15.41 -10.04
C GLU A 329 -19.39 -15.67 -10.45
N GLY A 330 -20.33 -15.52 -9.50
CA GLY A 330 -21.74 -15.67 -9.78
C GLY A 330 -22.29 -14.63 -10.76
N CYS A 331 -21.93 -13.35 -10.62
CA CYS A 331 -22.64 -12.25 -11.32
C CYS A 331 -21.92 -11.70 -12.55
N PHE A 332 -20.62 -11.95 -12.71
CA PHE A 332 -19.80 -11.33 -13.76
C PHE A 332 -18.99 -12.32 -14.62
N CYS A 333 -18.76 -13.57 -14.18
CA CYS A 333 -17.97 -14.54 -14.96
C CYS A 333 -18.76 -15.30 -16.05
N SER A 334 -20.08 -15.10 -16.16
CA SER A 334 -20.94 -15.82 -17.12
C SER A 334 -21.20 -15.09 -18.46
N VAL A 335 -20.61 -13.91 -18.69
CA VAL A 335 -20.84 -13.11 -19.91
C VAL A 335 -19.51 -12.46 -20.37
N PRO A 336 -19.15 -12.51 -21.66
CA PRO A 336 -18.03 -11.73 -22.19
C PRO A 336 -18.22 -10.23 -21.93
N VAL A 337 -17.15 -9.54 -21.50
CA VAL A 337 -17.22 -8.11 -21.13
C VAL A 337 -17.31 -7.23 -22.38
N VAL A 338 -18.52 -7.09 -22.91
CA VAL A 338 -18.93 -5.98 -23.77
C VAL A 338 -19.67 -4.99 -22.88
N SER A 339 -19.19 -3.75 -22.82
CA SER A 339 -19.67 -2.71 -21.91
C SER A 339 -21.19 -2.48 -22.04
N GLY A 340 -21.89 -2.51 -20.91
CA GLY A 340 -23.35 -2.42 -20.81
C GLY A 340 -24.04 -3.70 -20.31
N TRP A 341 -23.69 -4.88 -20.85
CA TRP A 341 -24.41 -6.12 -20.53
C TRP A 341 -24.25 -6.57 -19.07
N ALA A 342 -23.07 -6.34 -18.48
CA ALA A 342 -22.83 -6.64 -17.06
C ALA A 342 -23.75 -5.84 -16.12
N HIS A 343 -24.08 -4.59 -16.46
CA HIS A 343 -25.00 -3.75 -15.68
C HIS A 343 -26.42 -4.31 -15.70
N LEU A 344 -26.93 -4.64 -16.90
CA LEU A 344 -28.26 -5.23 -17.08
C LEU A 344 -28.39 -6.63 -16.44
N TYR A 345 -27.33 -7.45 -16.52
CA TYR A 345 -27.33 -8.77 -15.89
C TYR A 345 -27.28 -8.67 -14.36
N ALA A 346 -26.45 -7.79 -13.80
CA ALA A 346 -26.40 -7.52 -12.37
C ALA A 346 -27.74 -6.97 -11.84
N GLN A 347 -28.34 -5.99 -12.53
CA GLN A 347 -29.68 -5.48 -12.22
C GLN A 347 -30.74 -6.58 -12.26
N ARG A 348 -30.77 -7.41 -13.32
CA ARG A 348 -31.76 -8.50 -13.46
C ARG A 348 -31.61 -9.56 -12.35
N ARG A 349 -30.38 -9.87 -11.92
CA ARG A 349 -30.16 -10.81 -10.81
C ARG A 349 -30.47 -10.20 -9.45
N LEU A 350 -30.11 -8.94 -9.22
CA LEU A 350 -30.50 -8.19 -8.01
C LEU A 350 -32.02 -8.14 -7.87
N TRP A 351 -32.74 -7.80 -8.94
CA TRP A 351 -34.20 -7.80 -8.98
C TRP A 351 -34.78 -9.15 -8.54
N ASN A 352 -34.29 -10.26 -9.12
CA ASN A 352 -34.71 -11.61 -8.75
C ASN A 352 -34.34 -12.02 -7.30
N LEU A 353 -33.45 -11.28 -6.62
CA LEU A 353 -33.09 -11.48 -5.21
C LEU A 353 -33.82 -10.52 -4.24
N THR A 354 -34.44 -9.45 -4.77
CA THR A 354 -35.23 -8.47 -3.98
C THR A 354 -36.74 -8.62 -4.15
N SER A 355 -37.19 -9.42 -5.13
CA SER A 355 -38.60 -9.58 -5.51
C SER A 355 -39.12 -11.01 -5.28
N GLY A 356 -38.57 -11.71 -4.28
CA GLY A 356 -38.97 -13.06 -3.83
C GLY A 356 -39.00 -13.16 -2.32
#